data_AF-A0A6J8EF75-F1
#
_entry.id   AF-A0A6J8EF75-F1
#
_cell.length_a   1.000
_cell.length_b   1.000
_cell.length_c   1.000
_cell.angle_alpha   90.00
_cell.angle_beta   90.00
_cell.angle_gamma   90.00
#
_symmetry.space_group_name_H-M   'P 1'
#
loop_
_entity.id
_entity.type
_entity.pdbx_description
1 polymer ?
#
loop_
_entity_poly.entity_id
_entity_poly.type
_entity_poly.pdbx_seq_one_letter_code
_entity_poly.pdbx_strand_id
1 'polypeptide(L)'
;MHNACNEAIPNYNKSIRTKSTGKSLWNKNISEASKITKEKHALWKNGGAPKDKNNPLKSQLTTAKRLLRKAHRQAYASQREKLANQIMTASSSDNKLFHKLLRTQRSDGNRFTKTLRRDNQMAETNEDILHMWTDYFYELSNPDYKQDFDYENMSSLLCKIQ
;
A
#
# COMPACT_ATOMS: atom_id res chain seq x y z
N MET A 1 -29.68 -3.28 34.01
CA MET A 1 -28.61 -2.30 34.26
C MET A 1 -28.46 -1.40 33.03
N HIS A 2 -29.40 -0.47 32.85
CA HIS A 2 -29.27 0.98 33.04
C HIS A 2 -28.79 1.76 31.79
N ASN A 3 -29.75 2.08 30.91
CA ASN A 3 -29.62 3.19 29.95
C ASN A 3 -29.61 4.58 30.64
N ALA A 4 -29.87 4.63 31.95
CA ALA A 4 -29.90 5.86 32.76
C ALA A 4 -28.53 6.51 32.96
N CYS A 5 -27.42 5.79 32.77
CA CYS A 5 -26.08 6.38 32.95
C CYS A 5 -25.60 7.25 31.77
N ASN A 6 -26.25 7.16 30.60
CA ASN A 6 -25.82 7.95 29.43
C ASN A 6 -26.41 9.37 29.40
N GLU A 7 -27.55 9.61 30.06
CA GLU A 7 -28.16 10.94 30.16
C GLU A 7 -27.49 11.83 31.22
N ALA A 8 -26.82 11.22 32.20
CA ALA A 8 -26.16 11.92 33.31
C ALA A 8 -24.74 12.42 32.99
N ILE A 9 -24.19 12.14 31.81
CA ILE A 9 -22.85 12.61 31.43
C ILE A 9 -22.98 14.02 30.84
N PRO A 10 -22.51 15.07 31.53
CA PRO A 10 -22.58 16.43 31.01
C PRO A 10 -21.84 16.54 29.67
N ASN A 11 -22.39 17.34 28.74
CA ASN A 11 -22.00 17.38 27.31
C ASN A 11 -20.50 17.63 27.03
N TYR A 12 -19.74 18.13 28.01
CA TYR A 12 -18.29 18.35 27.89
C TYR A 12 -17.45 17.06 28.03
N ASN A 13 -18.03 15.95 28.50
CA ASN A 13 -17.35 14.66 28.71
C ASN A 13 -17.73 13.58 27.67
N LYS A 14 -18.31 13.97 26.54
CA LYS A 14 -18.44 13.06 25.40
C LYS A 14 -17.06 12.86 24.80
N SER A 15 -16.52 11.64 24.88
CA SER A 15 -15.28 11.31 24.16
C SER A 15 -15.45 11.75 22.71
N ILE A 16 -14.64 12.71 22.27
CA ILE A 16 -14.61 13.13 20.87
C ILE A 16 -14.26 11.85 20.12
N ARG A 17 -15.23 11.26 19.42
CA ARG A 17 -14.98 10.14 18.53
C ARG A 17 -14.03 10.68 17.47
N THR A 18 -12.73 10.43 17.67
CA THR A 18 -11.72 10.69 16.66
C THR A 18 -12.19 9.93 15.43
N LYS A 19 -12.47 10.66 14.35
CA LYS A 19 -12.96 10.05 13.10
C LYS A 19 -11.99 8.93 12.76
N SER A 20 -12.48 7.70 12.65
CA SER A 20 -11.57 6.56 12.41
C SER A 20 -10.74 6.85 11.16
N THR A 21 -9.42 6.85 11.33
CA THR A 21 -8.43 7.14 10.30
C THR A 21 -8.41 6.10 9.17
N GLY A 22 -9.32 5.11 9.19
CA GLY A 22 -9.46 4.07 8.17
C GLY A 22 -10.34 4.43 6.97
N LYS A 23 -11.04 5.58 6.97
CA LYS A 23 -11.93 5.95 5.84
C LYS A 23 -11.23 6.65 4.67
N SER A 24 -9.95 7.01 4.80
CA SER A 24 -9.20 7.75 3.76
C SER A 24 -9.17 6.99 2.41
N LEU A 25 -9.12 5.66 2.45
CA LEU A 25 -9.05 4.83 1.25
C LEU A 25 -10.43 4.43 0.68
N TRP A 26 -11.52 4.78 1.37
CA TRP A 26 -12.85 4.28 1.04
C TRP A 26 -13.46 5.11 -0.09
N ASN A 27 -13.52 4.54 -1.29
CA ASN A 27 -14.11 5.18 -2.48
C ASN A 27 -15.42 4.49 -2.90
N LYS A 28 -16.13 5.10 -3.86
CA LYS A 28 -17.40 4.59 -4.40
C LYS A 28 -17.26 3.14 -4.91
N ASN A 29 -16.17 2.82 -5.61
CA ASN A 29 -15.91 1.49 -6.17
C ASN A 29 -15.78 0.41 -5.07
N ILE A 30 -15.08 0.70 -3.98
CA ILE A 30 -15.00 -0.20 -2.82
C ILE A 30 -16.37 -0.35 -2.16
N SER A 31 -17.13 0.74 -2.04
CA SER A 31 -18.48 0.71 -1.46
C SER A 31 -19.43 -0.20 -2.26
N GLU A 32 -19.45 -0.06 -3.58
CA GLU A 32 -20.24 -0.89 -4.49
C GLU A 32 -19.79 -2.36 -4.45
N ALA A 33 -18.49 -2.61 -4.56
CA ALA A 33 -17.92 -3.95 -4.46
C ALA A 33 -18.23 -4.61 -3.10
N SER A 34 -18.21 -3.84 -2.02
CA SER A 34 -18.54 -4.30 -0.67
C SER A 34 -20.01 -4.68 -0.57
N LYS A 35 -20.92 -3.87 -1.13
CA LYS A 35 -22.35 -4.17 -1.19
C LYS A 35 -22.62 -5.47 -1.95
N ILE A 36 -22.05 -5.62 -3.15
CA ILE A 36 -22.16 -6.84 -3.96
C ILE A 36 -21.63 -8.06 -3.19
N THR A 37 -20.49 -7.92 -2.52
CA THR A 37 -19.91 -9.03 -1.72
C THR A 37 -20.84 -9.45 -0.58
N LYS A 38 -21.48 -8.49 0.11
CA LYS A 38 -22.45 -8.77 1.17
C LYS A 38 -23.69 -9.48 0.63
N GLU A 39 -24.24 -9.03 -0.50
CA GLU A 39 -25.39 -9.65 -1.17
C GLU A 39 -25.07 -11.10 -1.57
N LYS A 40 -23.93 -11.33 -2.23
CA LYS A 40 -23.51 -12.69 -2.62
C LYS A 40 -23.20 -13.58 -1.42
N HIS A 41 -22.69 -13.01 -0.33
CA HIS A 41 -22.47 -13.75 0.91
C HIS A 41 -23.79 -14.18 1.56
N ALA A 42 -24.79 -13.28 1.58
CA ALA A 42 -26.13 -13.61 2.07
C ALA A 42 -26.77 -14.73 1.24
N LEU A 43 -26.69 -14.66 -0.10
CA LEU A 43 -27.18 -15.72 -0.98
C LEU A 43 -26.48 -17.06 -0.76
N TRP A 44 -25.14 -17.06 -0.63
CA TRP A 44 -24.38 -18.27 -0.32
C TRP A 44 -24.76 -18.87 1.04
N LYS A 45 -24.97 -18.03 2.06
CA LYS A 45 -25.38 -18.47 3.40
C LYS A 45 -26.80 -19.05 3.38
N ASN A 46 -27.74 -18.38 2.71
CA ASN A 46 -29.13 -18.82 2.61
C ASN A 46 -29.28 -20.11 1.79
N GLY A 47 -28.41 -20.32 0.80
CA GLY A 47 -28.33 -21.55 0.02
C GLY A 47 -27.62 -22.72 0.73
N GLY A 48 -27.46 -22.68 2.06
CA GLY A 48 -26.85 -23.77 2.83
C GLY A 48 -25.32 -23.76 2.87
N ALA A 49 -24.68 -22.65 2.50
CA ALA A 49 -23.23 -22.47 2.55
C ALA A 49 -22.42 -23.60 1.85
N PRO A 50 -22.73 -23.91 0.58
CA PRO A 50 -22.10 -25.04 -0.11
C PRO A 50 -20.58 -24.90 -0.16
N LYS A 51 -19.88 -26.01 0.13
CA LYS A 51 -18.41 -26.07 0.17
C LYS A 51 -17.80 -26.47 -1.17
N ASP A 52 -18.56 -27.02 -2.10
CA ASP A 52 -18.04 -27.45 -3.40
C ASP A 52 -17.61 -26.26 -4.26
N LYS A 53 -16.40 -26.36 -4.83
CA LYS A 53 -15.84 -25.30 -5.67
C LYS A 53 -16.66 -25.05 -6.93
N ASN A 54 -17.31 -26.08 -7.45
CA ASN A 54 -18.14 -26.02 -8.66
C ASN A 54 -19.55 -25.47 -8.39
N ASN A 55 -19.93 -25.28 -7.12
CA ASN A 55 -21.24 -24.72 -6.81
C ASN A 55 -21.34 -23.26 -7.27
N PRO A 56 -22.40 -22.87 -8.00
CA PRO A 56 -22.54 -21.53 -8.55
C PRO A 56 -22.54 -20.44 -7.48
N LEU A 57 -23.15 -20.68 -6.30
CA LEU A 57 -23.18 -19.70 -5.21
C LEU A 57 -21.79 -19.44 -4.62
N LYS A 58 -20.98 -20.49 -4.47
CA LYS A 58 -19.59 -20.36 -3.99
C LYS A 58 -18.71 -19.66 -5.03
N SER A 59 -18.90 -19.97 -6.31
CA SER A 59 -18.19 -19.29 -7.41
C SER A 59 -18.52 -17.79 -7.45
N GLN A 60 -19.81 -17.43 -7.37
CA GLN A 60 -20.26 -16.03 -7.33
C GLN A 60 -19.72 -15.27 -6.10
N LEU A 61 -19.68 -15.89 -4.93
CA LEU A 61 -19.06 -15.27 -3.74
C LEU A 61 -17.55 -15.06 -3.93
N THR A 62 -16.87 -16.03 -4.54
CA THR A 62 -15.42 -15.97 -4.76
C THR A 62 -15.04 -14.87 -5.74
N THR A 63 -15.81 -14.72 -6.82
CA THR A 63 -15.65 -13.64 -7.81
C THR A 63 -15.93 -12.27 -7.17
N ALA A 64 -17.01 -12.12 -6.39
CA ALA A 64 -17.31 -10.88 -5.68
C ALA A 64 -16.19 -10.47 -4.70
N LYS A 65 -15.67 -11.41 -3.89
CA LYS A 65 -14.52 -11.17 -3.00
C LYS A 65 -13.26 -10.78 -3.77
N ARG A 66 -13.01 -11.38 -4.94
CA ARG A 66 -11.87 -11.03 -5.80
C ARG A 66 -12.03 -9.60 -6.34
N LEU A 67 -13.23 -9.21 -6.75
CA LEU A 67 -13.54 -7.86 -7.22
C LEU A 67 -13.33 -6.82 -6.11
N LEU A 68 -13.78 -7.11 -4.88
CA LEU A 68 -13.51 -6.23 -3.73
C LEU A 68 -12.01 -6.05 -3.46
N ARG A 69 -11.22 -7.14 -3.49
CA ARG A 69 -9.76 -7.05 -3.35
C ARG A 69 -9.12 -6.22 -4.48
N LYS A 70 -9.60 -6.38 -5.71
CA LYS A 70 -9.14 -5.58 -6.87
C LYS A 70 -9.41 -4.08 -6.65
N ALA A 71 -10.63 -3.74 -6.22
CA ALA A 71 -11.00 -2.35 -5.92
C ALA A 71 -10.12 -1.73 -4.82
N HIS A 72 -9.84 -2.49 -3.75
CA HIS A 72 -8.89 -2.05 -2.72
C HIS A 72 -7.49 -1.81 -3.28
N ARG A 73 -6.92 -2.77 -4.02
CA ARG A 73 -5.59 -2.64 -4.61
C ARG A 73 -5.47 -1.43 -5.52
N GLN A 74 -6.49 -1.17 -6.35
CA GLN A 74 -6.54 0.01 -7.21
C GLN A 74 -6.61 1.32 -6.40
N ALA A 75 -7.41 1.37 -5.34
CA ALA A 75 -7.48 2.54 -4.47
C ALA A 75 -6.15 2.82 -3.77
N TYR A 76 -5.46 1.79 -3.28
CA TYR A 76 -4.10 1.92 -2.73
C TYR A 76 -3.10 2.40 -3.78
N ALA A 77 -3.11 1.82 -4.99
CA ALA A 77 -2.22 2.26 -6.06
C ALA A 77 -2.43 3.75 -6.40
N SER A 78 -3.68 4.17 -6.56
CA SER A 78 -4.03 5.57 -6.83
C SER A 78 -3.63 6.51 -5.68
N GLN A 79 -3.76 6.07 -4.42
CA GLN A 79 -3.31 6.87 -3.28
C GLN A 79 -1.79 7.05 -3.29
N ARG A 80 -1.03 5.98 -3.56
CA ARG A 80 0.44 6.06 -3.67
C ARG A 80 0.85 7.01 -4.79
N GLU A 81 0.21 6.92 -5.95
CA GLU A 81 0.47 7.80 -7.09
C GLU A 81 0.17 9.26 -6.76
N LYS A 82 -0.98 9.54 -6.13
CA LYS A 82 -1.31 10.90 -5.65
C LYS A 82 -0.28 11.43 -4.68
N LEU A 83 0.19 10.61 -3.75
CA LEU A 83 1.22 11.00 -2.79
C LEU A 83 2.57 11.26 -3.48
N ALA A 84 2.97 10.43 -4.44
CA ALA A 84 4.16 10.66 -5.24
C ALA A 84 4.07 11.98 -6.01
N ASN A 85 2.94 12.25 -6.66
CA ASN A 85 2.71 13.52 -7.35
C ASN A 85 2.74 14.71 -6.39
N GLN A 86 2.16 14.58 -5.19
CA GLN A 86 2.23 15.63 -4.16
C GLN A 86 3.66 15.92 -3.72
N ILE A 87 4.49 14.87 -3.54
CA ILE A 87 5.91 15.01 -3.22
C ILE A 87 6.64 15.74 -4.35
N MET A 88 6.41 15.34 -5.61
CA MET A 88 7.00 15.97 -6.79
C MET A 88 6.59 17.43 -6.95
N THR A 89 5.34 17.77 -6.68
CA THR A 89 4.90 19.18 -6.70
C THR A 89 5.52 19.96 -5.55
N ALA A 90 5.52 19.41 -4.34
CA ALA A 90 6.02 20.09 -3.14
C ALA A 90 7.54 20.31 -3.18
N SER A 91 8.31 19.42 -3.81
CA SER A 91 9.77 19.58 -3.93
C SER A 91 10.16 20.87 -4.67
N SER A 92 9.32 21.33 -5.60
CA SER A 92 9.56 22.55 -6.38
C SER A 92 9.10 23.83 -5.69
N SER A 93 8.09 23.76 -4.79
CA SER A 93 7.39 24.95 -4.29
C SER A 93 7.31 25.09 -2.77
N ASP A 94 7.23 23.99 -2.02
CA ASP A 94 7.02 24.01 -0.56
C ASP A 94 7.89 22.95 0.14
N ASN A 95 9.07 23.41 0.59
CA ASN A 95 10.07 22.57 1.23
C ASN A 95 9.57 21.98 2.56
N LYS A 96 8.71 22.70 3.30
CA LYS A 96 8.17 22.24 4.58
C LYS A 96 7.16 21.10 4.36
N LEU A 97 6.28 21.24 3.38
CA LEU A 97 5.35 20.19 2.99
C LEU A 97 6.09 18.98 2.43
N PHE A 98 7.10 19.19 1.58
CA PHE A 98 7.93 18.12 1.03
C PHE A 98 8.54 17.24 2.12
N HIS A 99 9.26 17.83 3.09
CA HIS A 99 9.84 17.08 4.20
C HIS A 99 8.79 16.45 5.12
N LYS A 100 7.60 17.04 5.24
CA LYS A 100 6.49 16.43 5.97
C LYS A 100 6.00 15.17 5.26
N LEU A 101 5.76 15.21 3.94
CA LEU A 101 5.30 14.07 3.15
C LEU A 101 6.33 12.94 3.14
N LEU A 102 7.63 13.26 3.00
CA LEU A 102 8.70 12.27 3.12
C LEU A 102 8.70 11.56 4.48
N ARG A 103 8.51 12.31 5.57
CA ARG A 103 8.42 11.71 6.92
C ARG A 103 7.23 10.76 7.04
N THR A 104 6.09 11.05 6.40
CA THR A 104 4.93 10.16 6.43
C THR A 104 5.13 8.82 5.69
N GLN A 105 6.08 8.76 4.75
CA GLN A 105 6.44 7.51 4.04
C GLN A 105 7.39 6.61 4.85
N ARG A 106 8.08 7.15 5.86
CA ARG A 106 9.00 6.36 6.68
C ARG A 106 8.19 5.50 7.64
N SER A 107 8.26 4.18 7.48
CA SER A 107 7.54 3.21 8.33
C SER A 107 7.97 3.26 9.79
N ASP A 108 9.22 3.69 10.04
CA ASP A 108 9.79 3.98 11.35
C ASP A 108 10.68 5.23 11.20
N GLY A 109 10.30 6.33 11.84
CA GLY A 109 11.09 7.57 11.81
C GLY A 109 12.46 7.47 12.48
N ASN A 110 12.71 6.36 13.21
CA ASN A 110 13.87 6.15 14.08
C ASN A 110 14.76 4.96 13.67
N ARG A 111 14.60 4.44 12.45
CA ARG A 111 15.55 3.46 11.90
C ARG A 111 16.85 4.19 11.55
N PHE A 112 17.74 4.29 12.53
CA PHE A 112 19.14 4.53 12.26
C PHE A 112 19.70 3.29 11.58
N THR A 113 19.89 3.35 10.26
CA THR A 113 20.71 2.38 9.54
C THR A 113 22.14 2.56 10.00
N LYS A 114 22.50 1.86 11.08
CA LYS A 114 23.89 1.75 11.54
C LYS A 114 24.76 0.97 10.56
N THR A 115 24.12 0.18 9.69
CA THR A 115 24.81 -0.63 8.71
C THR A 115 24.18 -0.44 7.32
N LEU A 116 25.04 -0.23 6.32
CA LEU A 116 24.68 -0.19 4.91
C LEU A 116 25.24 -1.45 4.25
N ARG A 117 24.39 -2.20 3.52
CA ARG A 117 24.82 -3.39 2.77
C ARG A 117 24.62 -3.17 1.28
N ARG A 118 25.66 -3.40 0.50
CA ARG A 118 25.65 -3.40 -0.96
C ARG A 118 26.42 -4.62 -1.44
N ASP A 119 25.80 -5.46 -2.26
CA ASP A 119 26.35 -6.73 -2.71
C ASP A 119 26.90 -7.57 -1.53
N ASN A 120 28.22 -7.78 -1.49
CA ASN A 120 28.96 -8.50 -0.44
C ASN A 120 29.67 -7.58 0.57
N GLN A 121 29.51 -6.26 0.47
CA GLN A 121 30.14 -5.30 1.36
C GLN A 121 29.14 -4.79 2.40
N MET A 122 29.61 -4.70 3.64
CA MET A 122 28.91 -4.05 4.75
C MET A 122 29.75 -2.89 5.25
N ALA A 123 29.15 -1.71 5.33
CA ALA A 123 29.71 -0.57 6.02
C ALA A 123 28.96 -0.37 7.35
N GLU A 124 29.71 -0.25 8.43
CA GLU A 124 29.18 0.00 9.78
C GLU A 124 29.61 1.37 10.33
N THR A 125 30.64 1.99 9.76
CA THR A 125 31.08 3.33 10.14
C THR A 125 30.45 4.39 9.23
N ASN A 126 30.29 5.61 9.75
CA ASN A 126 29.68 6.70 8.98
C ASN A 126 30.49 7.08 7.73
N GLU A 127 31.81 6.97 7.79
CA GLU A 127 32.72 7.27 6.67
C GLU A 127 32.58 6.24 5.56
N ASP A 128 32.57 4.95 5.91
CA ASP A 128 32.38 3.85 4.95
C ASP A 128 30.99 3.92 4.30
N ILE A 129 29.95 4.27 5.08
CA ILE A 129 28.60 4.46 4.55
C ILE A 129 28.58 5.59 3.52
N LEU A 130 29.27 6.70 3.80
CA LEU A 130 29.32 7.85 2.90
C LEU A 130 30.08 7.51 1.61
N HIS A 131 31.20 6.79 1.72
CA HIS A 131 31.97 6.31 0.57
C HIS A 131 31.14 5.36 -0.31
N MET A 132 30.43 4.42 0.32
CA MET A 132 29.53 3.50 -0.40
C MET A 132 28.41 4.23 -1.13
N TRP A 133 27.84 5.29 -0.53
CA TRP A 133 26.84 6.12 -1.21
C TRP A 133 27.43 6.89 -2.38
N THR A 134 28.62 7.48 -2.24
CA THR A 134 29.28 8.19 -3.33
C THR A 134 29.57 7.25 -4.50
N ASP A 135 30.09 6.06 -4.24
CA ASP A 135 30.36 5.06 -5.28
C ASP A 135 29.07 4.63 -5.98
N TYR A 136 28.03 4.34 -5.19
CA TYR A 136 26.72 3.94 -5.72
C TYR A 136 26.11 4.99 -6.66
N PHE A 137 26.11 6.26 -6.24
CA PHE A 137 25.57 7.33 -7.07
C PHE A 137 26.49 7.69 -8.24
N TYR A 138 27.80 7.50 -8.11
CA TYR A 138 28.74 7.64 -9.20
C TYR A 138 28.50 6.60 -10.30
N GLU A 139 28.29 5.34 -9.93
CA GLU A 139 27.94 4.26 -10.87
C GLU A 139 26.56 4.46 -11.52
N LEU A 140 25.56 4.91 -10.74
CA LEU A 140 24.25 5.24 -11.30
C LEU A 140 24.31 6.39 -12.32
N SER A 141 25.19 7.37 -12.09
CA SER A 141 25.35 8.52 -12.98
C SER A 141 26.24 8.20 -14.20
N ASN A 142 27.12 7.21 -14.08
CA ASN A 142 27.96 6.70 -15.17
C ASN A 142 27.66 5.22 -15.38
N PRO A 143 26.48 4.86 -15.92
CA PRO A 143 26.19 3.48 -16.24
C PRO A 143 27.21 3.02 -17.27
N ASP A 144 28.09 2.11 -16.85
CA ASP A 144 28.96 1.41 -17.78
C ASP A 144 28.03 0.54 -18.64
N TYR A 145 27.73 1.01 -19.84
CA TYR A 145 26.92 0.27 -20.81
C TYR A 145 27.72 -0.96 -21.20
N LYS A 146 27.63 -2.03 -20.40
CA LYS A 146 28.10 -3.34 -20.82
C LYS A 146 27.40 -3.65 -22.14
N GLN A 147 28.21 -3.77 -23.18
CA GLN A 147 27.80 -3.97 -24.57
C GLN A 147 27.04 -5.29 -24.80
N ASP A 148 26.96 -6.14 -23.77
CA ASP A 148 26.24 -7.41 -23.74
C ASP A 148 24.78 -7.28 -23.27
N PHE A 149 24.09 -6.18 -23.63
CA PHE A 149 22.63 -6.16 -23.49
C PHE A 149 22.02 -7.02 -24.60
N ASP A 150 21.92 -8.31 -24.33
CA ASP A 150 21.47 -9.33 -25.27
C ASP A 150 19.97 -9.17 -25.59
N TYR A 151 19.67 -8.34 -26.59
CA TYR A 151 18.30 -8.04 -27.03
C TYR A 151 17.53 -9.28 -27.46
N GLU A 152 18.20 -10.38 -27.83
CA GLU A 152 17.56 -11.63 -28.23
C GLU A 152 16.93 -12.39 -27.05
N ASN A 153 17.42 -12.19 -25.83
CA ASN A 153 16.95 -12.91 -24.65
C ASN A 153 15.69 -12.28 -24.00
N MET A 154 15.23 -11.12 -24.47
CA MET A 154 13.96 -10.51 -24.02
C MET A 154 12.73 -11.31 -24.47
N SER A 155 12.83 -12.12 -25.53
CA SER A 155 11.78 -13.05 -25.96
C SER A 155 11.56 -14.20 -24.96
N SER A 156 12.61 -14.63 -24.26
CA SER A 156 12.52 -15.72 -23.26
C SER A 156 11.99 -15.26 -21.90
N LEU A 157 12.16 -13.96 -21.58
CA LEU A 157 11.68 -13.31 -20.34
C LEU A 157 10.22 -12.87 -20.41
N LEU A 158 9.62 -12.82 -21.60
CA LEU A 158 8.18 -12.68 -21.77
C LEU A 158 7.50 -14.02 -21.44
N CYS A 159 7.23 -14.19 -20.14
CA CYS A 159 6.32 -15.14 -19.51
C CYS A 159 5.45 -15.93 -20.51
N LYS A 160 5.85 -17.16 -20.85
CA LYS A 160 4.94 -18.14 -21.46
C LYS A 160 3.87 -18.45 -20.42
N ILE A 161 2.68 -17.91 -20.62
CA ILE A 161 1.49 -18.30 -19.88
C ILE A 161 1.19 -19.75 -20.28
N GLN A 162 1.50 -20.70 -19.39
CA GLN A 162 0.92 -22.04 -19.40
C GLN A 162 -0.38 -22.05 -18.59
#